data_AF-A0A2T3ASY9-F1
#
_entry.id   AF-A0A2T3ASY9-F1
#
_cell.length_a   1.000
_cell.length_b   1.000
_cell.length_c   1.000
_cell.angle_alpha   90.00
_cell.angle_beta   90.00
_cell.angle_gamma   90.00
#
_symmetry.space_group_name_H-M   'P 1'
#
loop_
_entity.id
_entity.type
_entity.pdbx_description
1 polymer ?
#
loop_
_entity_poly.entity_id
_entity_poly.type
_entity_poly.pdbx_seq_one_letter_code
_entity_poly.pdbx_strand_id
1 'polypeptide(L)'
;LKQYITSSRDETLLATAKEQGKKYTGSTSSTTAALGHFHFLLSQWRPINTGALSQSFPVEFNTFTTLQRGPSAIFLRWRDGTYAIDADKEFDTANILSMLGKSMEKLLTLPPEDFEKYRKENSNQISEEERNEAEAFNYTAIGDFLLRSQLDAHDPRLPGTGMFDLKTRAVVSIRMDTKEYEQGMGYEIRGRHGEYESFEREYYDMIRAAFLKYSLQVRMGRMDGIFVAFHNTQRIFGFQYISLSEMDYALHGTEDTTIGDSEFKLSLELLNRVLDKATAKYPEKSLRLHFETRGDETPFMYIFAEPMEEEQIQAIQESNKAAVLEFEQNVLGMTTKTDEEILEEKKNAEWDSLRTKVEEKALSTEQADATTETSEAASPKVDVLAMTLTIRNKINGEYIERPVDLHKDDKWTVEYALAEIPQAERASLLYEATKRRRFQALSNAKKETPWNNHFMENLRKLSIKGREWREGQNKIDEAEGPPKVLEVNYAPPPPVKKD
;
A
#
# COMPACT_ATOMS: atom_id res chain seq x y z
N LEU A 1 2.57 12.47 15.36
CA LEU A 1 3.02 11.24 14.66
C LEU A 1 4.02 11.64 13.58
N LYS A 2 5.03 10.81 13.32
CA LYS A 2 6.08 11.09 12.33
C LYS A 2 5.51 11.16 10.91
N GLN A 3 6.08 12.03 10.07
CA GLN A 3 5.70 12.12 8.66
C GLN A 3 6.39 11.03 7.85
N TYR A 4 5.63 10.44 6.92
CA TYR A 4 6.14 9.42 6.01
C TYR A 4 7.07 10.06 4.97
N ILE A 5 8.27 9.50 4.80
CA ILE A 5 9.27 9.97 3.83
C ILE A 5 9.17 9.16 2.55
N THR A 6 8.94 9.82 1.41
CA THR A 6 8.93 9.18 0.07
C THR A 6 10.34 8.80 -0.37
N SER A 7 10.48 7.82 -1.27
CA SER A 7 11.79 7.34 -1.74
C SER A 7 12.60 8.46 -2.38
N SER A 8 11.94 9.36 -3.11
CA SER A 8 12.58 10.53 -3.76
C SER A 8 13.08 11.62 -2.81
N ARG A 9 12.72 11.53 -1.52
CA ARG A 9 13.11 12.47 -0.45
C ARG A 9 13.99 11.80 0.61
N ASP A 10 14.28 10.51 0.47
CA ASP A 10 15.16 9.79 1.39
C ASP A 10 16.61 9.91 0.91
N GLU A 11 17.34 10.86 1.46
CA GLU A 11 18.75 11.12 1.13
C GLU A 11 19.64 9.92 1.42
N THR A 12 19.35 9.17 2.49
CA THR A 12 20.16 7.99 2.86
C THR A 12 19.97 6.87 1.84
N LEU A 13 18.72 6.62 1.42
CA LEU A 13 18.41 5.65 0.37
C LEU A 13 19.06 6.03 -0.96
N LEU A 14 18.97 7.30 -1.36
CA LEU A 14 19.56 7.80 -2.60
C LEU A 14 21.09 7.72 -2.58
N ALA A 15 21.73 8.13 -1.48
CA ALA A 15 23.19 8.05 -1.33
C ALA A 15 23.67 6.59 -1.39
N THR A 16 23.00 5.69 -0.65
CA THR A 16 23.34 4.26 -0.63
C THR A 16 23.17 3.63 -2.02
N ALA A 17 22.13 4.01 -2.76
CA ALA A 17 21.92 3.53 -4.13
C ALA A 17 23.05 3.97 -5.07
N LYS A 18 23.47 5.24 -5.00
CA LYS A 18 24.60 5.76 -5.79
C LYS A 18 25.90 5.03 -5.45
N GLU A 19 26.18 4.85 -4.16
CA GLU A 19 27.37 4.13 -3.69
C GLU A 19 27.42 2.69 -4.21
N GLN A 20 26.28 2.01 -4.23
CA GLN A 20 26.16 0.63 -4.71
C GLN A 20 25.93 0.51 -6.23
N GLY A 21 25.96 1.62 -6.97
CA GLY A 21 25.73 1.63 -8.42
C GLY A 21 24.33 1.15 -8.83
N LYS A 22 23.32 1.35 -7.97
CA LYS A 22 21.93 0.98 -8.23
C LYS A 22 21.21 2.11 -8.96
N LYS A 23 20.49 1.76 -10.03
CA LYS A 23 19.80 2.71 -10.89
C LYS A 23 18.44 3.13 -10.33
N TYR A 24 17.76 2.21 -9.65
CA TYR A 24 16.39 2.40 -9.18
C TYR A 24 16.32 2.29 -7.66
N THR A 25 15.57 3.19 -7.04
CA THR A 25 15.25 3.14 -5.60
C THR A 25 13.75 3.11 -5.39
N GLY A 26 13.30 2.53 -4.28
CA GLY A 26 11.88 2.47 -3.98
C GLY A 26 11.62 2.05 -2.55
N SER A 27 10.35 2.13 -2.15
CA SER A 27 9.88 1.60 -0.88
C SER A 27 8.96 0.42 -1.13
N THR A 28 8.79 -0.45 -0.14
CA THR A 28 7.82 -1.54 -0.24
C THR A 28 6.44 -1.03 -0.62
N SER A 29 5.97 0.06 -0.02
CA SER A 29 4.66 0.63 -0.33
C SER A 29 4.52 1.17 -1.75
N SER A 30 5.56 1.84 -2.28
CA SER A 30 5.49 2.49 -3.61
C SER A 30 5.64 1.52 -4.77
N THR A 31 6.37 0.42 -4.59
CA THR A 31 6.62 -0.56 -5.66
C THR A 31 5.54 -1.65 -5.74
N THR A 32 4.84 -1.94 -4.63
CA THR A 32 3.91 -3.08 -4.55
C THR A 32 2.76 -3.03 -5.57
N ALA A 33 2.17 -1.85 -5.82
CA ALA A 33 1.03 -1.75 -6.73
C ALA A 33 1.40 -2.14 -8.17
N ALA A 34 2.57 -1.71 -8.65
CA ALA A 34 3.09 -2.12 -9.95
C ALA A 34 3.39 -3.62 -9.98
N LEU A 35 4.05 -4.18 -8.95
CA LEU A 35 4.34 -5.61 -8.84
C LEU A 35 3.07 -6.49 -8.85
N GLY A 36 1.95 -5.99 -8.32
CA GLY A 36 0.66 -6.69 -8.40
C GLY A 36 0.23 -7.00 -9.84
N HIS A 37 0.51 -6.11 -10.80
CA HIS A 37 0.23 -6.38 -12.21
C HIS A 37 1.15 -7.44 -12.81
N PHE A 38 2.42 -7.48 -12.40
CA PHE A 38 3.34 -8.55 -12.81
C PHE A 38 2.91 -9.90 -12.24
N HIS A 39 2.40 -9.95 -11.00
CA HIS A 39 1.74 -11.14 -10.45
C HIS A 39 0.56 -11.59 -11.33
N PHE A 40 -0.36 -10.68 -11.69
CA PHE A 40 -1.50 -11.05 -12.56
C PHE A 40 -1.04 -11.59 -13.92
N LEU A 41 0.05 -11.06 -14.46
CA LEU A 41 0.61 -11.51 -15.74
C LEU A 41 1.28 -12.88 -15.61
N LEU A 42 2.21 -13.04 -14.67
CA LEU A 42 2.98 -14.27 -14.45
C LEU A 42 2.09 -15.44 -14.04
N SER A 43 1.12 -15.19 -13.16
CA SER A 43 0.17 -16.17 -12.67
C SER A 43 -0.99 -16.45 -13.64
N GLN A 44 -1.05 -15.76 -14.78
CA GLN A 44 -2.16 -15.85 -15.74
C GLN A 44 -3.52 -15.67 -15.03
N TRP A 45 -3.66 -14.58 -14.26
CA TRP A 45 -4.85 -14.29 -13.46
C TRP A 45 -5.30 -15.45 -12.56
N ARG A 46 -4.35 -16.07 -11.84
CA ARG A 46 -4.67 -17.17 -10.93
C ARG A 46 -5.78 -16.75 -9.95
N PRO A 47 -6.84 -17.57 -9.80
CA PRO A 47 -7.83 -17.37 -8.76
C PRO A 47 -7.20 -17.49 -7.37
N ILE A 48 -7.76 -16.78 -6.40
CA ILE A 48 -7.40 -17.00 -4.99
C ILE A 48 -7.87 -18.38 -4.53
N ASN A 49 -7.15 -18.95 -3.58
CA ASN A 49 -7.53 -20.17 -2.90
C ASN A 49 -8.26 -19.83 -1.59
N THR A 50 -9.49 -20.34 -1.46
CA THR A 50 -10.34 -20.14 -0.27
C THR A 50 -10.40 -21.39 0.62
N GLY A 51 -9.49 -22.35 0.45
CA GLY A 51 -9.45 -23.60 1.21
C GLY A 51 -9.24 -23.42 2.72
N ALA A 52 -8.82 -22.23 3.17
CA ALA A 52 -8.72 -21.89 4.59
C ALA A 52 -10.08 -21.52 5.23
N LEU A 53 -11.13 -21.31 4.43
CA LEU A 53 -12.48 -20.98 4.91
C LEU A 53 -13.31 -22.25 5.12
N SER A 54 -14.34 -22.18 5.97
CA SER A 54 -15.32 -23.26 6.09
C SER A 54 -16.04 -23.52 4.77
N GLN A 55 -16.39 -24.80 4.51
CA GLN A 55 -17.14 -25.19 3.32
C GLN A 55 -18.51 -24.50 3.21
N SER A 56 -19.09 -24.09 4.34
CA SER A 56 -20.35 -23.37 4.41
C SER A 56 -20.23 -21.87 4.12
N PHE A 57 -19.01 -21.32 4.03
CA PHE A 57 -18.83 -19.90 3.78
C PHE A 57 -19.21 -19.55 2.32
N PRO A 58 -20.03 -18.50 2.09
CA PRO A 58 -20.46 -18.14 0.74
C PRO A 58 -19.33 -17.43 -0.02
N VAL A 59 -18.51 -18.19 -0.74
CA VAL A 59 -17.47 -17.65 -1.63
C VAL A 59 -18.11 -17.12 -2.90
N GLU A 60 -18.46 -15.84 -2.89
CA GLU A 60 -19.07 -15.17 -4.05
C GLU A 60 -18.09 -14.98 -5.22
N PHE A 61 -16.81 -14.73 -4.90
CA PHE A 61 -15.77 -14.46 -5.89
C PHE A 61 -14.44 -15.10 -5.49
N ASN A 62 -13.84 -15.83 -6.41
CA ASN A 62 -12.47 -16.34 -6.29
C ASN A 62 -11.44 -15.42 -6.96
N THR A 63 -11.78 -14.15 -7.18
CA THR A 63 -10.87 -13.16 -7.78
C THR A 63 -10.53 -12.05 -6.80
N PHE A 64 -9.37 -11.42 -7.02
CA PHE A 64 -9.03 -10.15 -6.39
C PHE A 64 -10.10 -9.08 -6.62
N THR A 65 -10.16 -8.09 -5.73
CA THR A 65 -11.14 -6.99 -5.82
C THR A 65 -10.91 -6.12 -7.04
N THR A 66 -11.95 -5.44 -7.54
CA THR A 66 -11.84 -4.47 -8.64
C THR A 66 -10.76 -3.42 -8.40
N LEU A 67 -10.60 -2.98 -7.15
CA LEU A 67 -9.58 -2.03 -6.74
C LEU A 67 -8.16 -2.57 -7.00
N GLN A 68 -7.88 -3.81 -6.60
CA GLN A 68 -6.58 -4.43 -6.85
C GLN A 68 -6.33 -4.74 -8.32
N ARG A 69 -7.37 -5.08 -9.08
CA ARG A 69 -7.26 -5.44 -10.51
C ARG A 69 -7.17 -4.23 -11.43
N GLY A 70 -7.59 -3.06 -10.96
CA GLY A 70 -7.57 -1.82 -11.73
C GLY A 70 -6.14 -1.33 -12.01
N PRO A 71 -5.93 -0.45 -13.01
CA PRO A 71 -4.60 0.03 -13.34
C PRO A 71 -3.90 0.74 -12.17
N SER A 72 -2.61 0.43 -12.01
CA SER A 72 -1.72 1.10 -11.06
C SER A 72 -0.87 2.16 -11.76
N ALA A 73 -0.39 3.12 -10.98
CA ALA A 73 0.55 4.14 -11.44
C ALA A 73 1.64 4.40 -10.41
N ILE A 74 2.82 4.79 -10.89
CA ILE A 74 3.96 5.23 -10.08
C ILE A 74 4.59 6.47 -10.72
N PHE A 75 5.27 7.27 -9.91
CA PHE A 75 6.23 8.25 -10.39
C PHE A 75 7.64 7.67 -10.26
N LEU A 76 8.39 7.71 -11.35
CA LEU A 76 9.81 7.40 -11.40
C LEU A 76 10.58 8.71 -11.49
N ARG A 77 11.03 9.24 -10.36
CA ARG A 77 11.60 10.58 -10.25
C ARG A 77 13.12 10.55 -10.41
N TRP A 78 13.65 11.33 -11.35
CA TRP A 78 15.08 11.46 -11.53
C TRP A 78 15.71 12.25 -10.37
N ARG A 79 16.79 11.72 -9.79
CA ARG A 79 17.55 12.28 -8.67
C ARG A 79 19.03 12.02 -8.88
N ASP A 80 19.68 12.91 -9.64
CA ASP A 80 21.13 13.03 -9.81
C ASP A 80 21.89 11.69 -9.92
N GLY A 81 21.57 10.90 -10.95
CA GLY A 81 22.21 9.59 -11.19
C GLY A 81 21.36 8.39 -10.79
N THR A 82 20.25 8.60 -10.09
CA THR A 82 19.32 7.54 -9.65
C THR A 82 17.88 7.90 -9.94
N TYR A 83 17.01 6.90 -10.05
CA TYR A 83 15.57 7.09 -10.23
C TYR A 83 14.80 6.54 -9.02
N ALA A 84 14.01 7.37 -8.36
CA ALA A 84 13.24 7.01 -7.19
C ALA A 84 11.77 6.73 -7.52
N ILE A 85 11.27 5.58 -7.06
CA ILE A 85 9.88 5.15 -7.23
C ILE A 85 9.04 5.69 -6.07
N ASP A 86 8.14 6.60 -6.40
CA ASP A 86 7.11 7.15 -5.53
C ASP A 86 5.72 6.63 -5.95
N ALA A 87 4.84 6.45 -4.97
CA ALA A 87 3.45 6.08 -5.24
C ALA A 87 2.70 7.25 -5.90
N ASP A 88 1.83 6.93 -6.85
CA ASP A 88 0.91 7.91 -7.45
C ASP A 88 -0.33 8.11 -6.56
N LYS A 89 -0.45 9.31 -5.99
CA LYS A 89 -1.50 9.68 -5.03
C LYS A 89 -2.62 10.53 -5.64
N GLU A 90 -2.74 10.60 -6.97
CA GLU A 90 -3.72 11.47 -7.66
C GLU A 90 -5.17 11.26 -7.18
N PHE A 91 -5.50 10.03 -6.76
CA PHE A 91 -6.83 9.67 -6.29
C PHE A 91 -6.85 9.25 -4.81
N ASP A 92 -5.77 9.50 -4.07
CA ASP A 92 -5.77 9.27 -2.63
C ASP A 92 -6.79 10.21 -1.98
N THR A 93 -7.70 9.62 -1.20
CA THR A 93 -8.72 10.36 -0.45
C THR A 93 -8.46 10.22 1.04
N ALA A 94 -8.78 11.29 1.76
CA ALA A 94 -8.72 11.30 3.21
C ALA A 94 -9.64 10.22 3.78
N ASN A 95 -9.12 9.40 4.68
CA ASN A 95 -9.91 8.45 5.42
C ASN A 95 -9.32 8.22 6.81
N ILE A 96 -10.19 7.87 7.76
CA ILE A 96 -9.82 7.67 9.17
C ILE A 96 -8.82 6.52 9.37
N LEU A 97 -8.79 5.55 8.46
CA LEU A 97 -7.98 4.33 8.59
C LEU A 97 -6.49 4.61 8.42
N SER A 98 -6.10 5.53 7.53
CA SER A 98 -4.68 5.89 7.35
C SER A 98 -4.04 6.43 8.63
N MET A 99 -4.77 7.24 9.38
CA MET A 99 -4.29 7.83 10.64
C MET A 99 -4.33 6.85 11.80
N LEU A 100 -5.43 6.08 11.89
CA LEU A 100 -5.57 5.05 12.90
C LEU A 100 -4.49 3.97 12.79
N GLY A 101 -4.07 3.59 11.58
CA GLY A 101 -2.98 2.64 11.36
C GLY A 101 -1.70 3.07 12.09
N LYS A 102 -1.22 4.29 11.83
CA LYS A 102 -0.01 4.85 12.48
C LYS A 102 -0.13 4.97 14.00
N SER A 103 -1.31 5.34 14.49
CA SER A 103 -1.57 5.44 15.93
C SER A 103 -1.53 4.05 16.59
N MET A 104 -2.19 3.08 15.95
CA MET A 104 -2.23 1.69 16.43
C MET A 104 -0.87 1.00 16.31
N GLU A 105 -0.05 1.35 15.32
CA GLU A 105 1.35 0.89 15.25
C GLU A 105 2.10 1.25 16.53
N LYS A 106 2.02 2.51 16.98
CA LYS A 106 2.62 2.93 18.25
C LYS A 106 1.96 2.26 19.46
N LEU A 107 0.64 2.15 19.48
CA LEU A 107 -0.10 1.48 20.56
C LEU A 107 0.36 0.03 20.76
N LEU A 108 0.66 -0.68 19.67
CA LEU A 108 0.98 -2.11 19.68
C LEU A 108 2.48 -2.39 19.80
N THR A 109 3.34 -1.36 19.75
CA THR A 109 4.80 -1.51 19.81
C THR A 109 5.46 -0.80 20.99
N LEU A 110 4.81 0.19 21.59
CA LEU A 110 5.34 0.92 22.74
C LEU A 110 4.81 0.38 24.08
N PRO A 111 5.60 0.50 25.16
CA PRO A 111 5.07 0.34 26.52
C PRO A 111 3.90 1.30 26.79
N PRO A 112 2.91 0.90 27.61
CA PRO A 112 1.75 1.75 27.90
C PRO A 112 2.12 3.16 28.35
N GLU A 113 3.07 3.30 29.28
CA GLU A 113 3.56 4.57 29.82
C GLU A 113 4.12 5.51 28.76
N ASP A 114 4.74 4.97 27.71
CA ASP A 114 5.27 5.77 26.59
C ASP A 114 4.19 6.13 25.59
N PHE A 115 3.26 5.20 25.33
CA PHE A 115 2.12 5.48 24.45
C PHE A 115 1.21 6.59 25.02
N GLU A 116 1.04 6.65 26.35
CA GLU A 116 0.25 7.70 27.01
C GLU A 116 0.71 9.13 26.68
N LYS A 117 1.99 9.32 26.35
CA LYS A 117 2.54 10.62 25.90
C LYS A 117 1.97 11.05 24.54
N TYR A 118 1.55 10.10 23.71
CA TYR A 118 0.97 10.36 22.38
C TYR A 118 -0.51 10.72 22.43
N ARG A 119 -1.15 10.68 23.60
CA ARG A 119 -2.52 11.19 23.76
C ARG A 119 -2.56 12.68 23.46
N LYS A 120 -3.70 13.14 22.94
CA LYS A 120 -3.92 14.53 22.54
C LYS A 120 -3.56 15.53 23.64
N GLU A 121 -3.96 15.24 24.88
CA GLU A 121 -3.73 16.05 26.07
C GLU A 121 -2.24 16.13 26.48
N ASN A 122 -1.45 15.12 26.13
CA ASN A 122 -0.05 14.97 26.51
C ASN A 122 0.91 15.22 25.34
N SER A 123 0.41 15.62 24.18
CA SER A 123 1.22 15.72 22.95
C SER A 123 2.38 16.72 23.04
N ASN A 124 2.32 17.65 23.99
CA ASN A 124 3.39 18.59 24.36
C ASN A 124 4.54 17.95 25.15
N GLN A 125 4.37 16.74 25.68
CA GLN A 125 5.37 16.01 26.46
C GLN A 125 6.36 15.24 25.57
N ILE A 126 6.07 15.10 24.27
CA ILE A 126 6.96 14.43 23.31
C ILE A 126 7.88 15.49 22.71
N SER A 127 9.19 15.35 22.93
CA SER A 127 10.20 16.22 22.34
C SER A 127 10.21 16.13 20.81
N GLU A 128 10.74 17.16 20.12
CA GLU A 128 10.93 17.08 18.67
C GLU A 128 11.88 15.96 18.26
N GLU A 129 12.85 15.63 19.11
CA GLU A 129 13.81 14.55 18.91
C GLU A 129 13.09 13.19 18.93
N GLU A 130 12.25 12.91 19.93
CA GLU A 130 11.44 11.68 20.02
C GLU A 130 10.40 11.59 18.88
N ARG A 131 9.89 12.74 18.40
CA ARG A 131 8.98 12.76 17.23
C ARG A 131 9.68 12.37 15.93
N ASN A 132 10.96 12.68 15.82
CA ASN A 132 11.75 12.52 14.61
C ASN A 132 12.74 11.36 14.65
N GLU A 133 12.77 10.59 15.75
CA GLU A 133 13.64 9.42 15.94
C GLU A 133 13.62 8.51 14.69
N ALA A 134 14.79 8.05 14.27
CA ALA A 134 14.96 7.28 13.06
C ALA A 134 14.14 5.99 13.11
N GLU A 135 13.37 5.73 12.06
CA GLU A 135 12.67 4.44 11.96
C GLU A 135 13.67 3.37 11.56
N ALA A 136 13.48 2.16 12.06
CA ALA A 136 14.28 1.02 11.64
C ALA A 136 13.90 0.65 10.20
N PHE A 137 14.88 0.72 9.30
CA PHE A 137 14.71 0.33 7.90
C PHE A 137 15.61 -0.86 7.56
N ASN A 138 15.07 -1.74 6.72
CA ASN A 138 15.83 -2.74 6.00
C ASN A 138 16.03 -2.31 4.55
N TYR A 139 17.26 -2.43 4.05
CA TYR A 139 17.60 -2.11 2.67
C TYR A 139 17.95 -3.40 1.93
N THR A 140 17.18 -3.71 0.89
CA THR A 140 17.33 -4.93 0.08
C THR A 140 17.74 -4.55 -1.34
N ALA A 141 18.88 -5.07 -1.79
CA ALA A 141 19.35 -4.92 -3.17
C ALA A 141 18.93 -6.13 -4.03
N ILE A 142 18.42 -5.87 -5.23
CA ILE A 142 18.09 -6.90 -6.22
C ILE A 142 18.15 -6.32 -7.63
N GLY A 143 18.96 -6.92 -8.51
CA GLY A 143 19.26 -6.33 -9.82
C GLY A 143 19.77 -4.90 -9.67
N ASP A 144 19.14 -3.97 -10.39
CA ASP A 144 19.44 -2.53 -10.33
C ASP A 144 18.62 -1.77 -9.28
N PHE A 145 17.82 -2.48 -8.46
CA PHE A 145 17.03 -1.89 -7.40
C PHE A 145 17.76 -1.88 -6.05
N LEU A 146 17.60 -0.78 -5.32
CA LEU A 146 17.74 -0.71 -3.87
C LEU A 146 16.37 -0.35 -3.26
N LEU A 147 15.78 -1.29 -2.51
CA LEU A 147 14.45 -1.15 -1.92
C LEU A 147 14.56 -0.96 -0.41
N ARG A 148 13.79 -0.01 0.13
CA ARG A 148 13.65 0.22 1.57
C ARG A 148 12.35 -0.38 2.08
N SER A 149 12.43 -1.14 3.17
CA SER A 149 11.27 -1.55 3.96
C SER A 149 11.37 -1.00 5.36
N GLN A 150 10.27 -0.41 5.84
CA GLN A 150 10.10 -0.18 7.27
C GLN A 150 9.99 -1.53 7.99
N LEU A 151 10.60 -1.62 9.16
CA LEU A 151 10.52 -2.76 10.05
C LEU A 151 9.64 -2.38 11.23
N ASP A 152 8.46 -2.98 11.32
CA ASP A 152 7.47 -2.60 12.32
C ASP A 152 7.75 -3.26 13.67
N ALA A 153 8.02 -4.57 13.69
CA ALA A 153 8.22 -5.32 14.92
C ALA A 153 9.16 -6.52 14.75
N HIS A 154 9.72 -6.96 15.89
CA HIS A 154 10.57 -8.13 16.00
C HIS A 154 10.18 -8.93 17.25
N ASP A 155 10.06 -10.25 17.11
CA ASP A 155 9.89 -11.17 18.24
C ASP A 155 10.73 -12.45 18.04
N PRO A 156 11.67 -12.76 18.96
CA PRO A 156 12.55 -13.92 18.81
C PRO A 156 11.84 -15.27 18.95
N ARG A 157 10.56 -15.30 19.34
CA ARG A 157 9.75 -16.53 19.38
C ARG A 157 9.22 -16.92 18.00
N LEU A 158 9.20 -16.00 17.03
CA LEU A 158 8.79 -16.29 15.67
C LEU A 158 9.93 -16.99 14.90
N PRO A 159 9.58 -17.86 13.92
CA PRO A 159 10.59 -18.52 13.10
C PRO A 159 11.31 -17.51 12.19
N GLY A 160 12.41 -17.95 11.57
CA GLY A 160 13.13 -17.18 10.57
C GLY A 160 13.92 -16.00 11.16
N THR A 161 13.64 -14.79 10.70
CA THR A 161 14.30 -13.57 11.17
C THR A 161 13.72 -13.01 12.46
N GLY A 162 12.50 -13.45 12.82
CA GLY A 162 11.72 -12.86 13.91
C GLY A 162 11.07 -11.52 13.55
N MET A 163 11.35 -10.97 12.36
CA MET A 163 10.80 -9.69 11.90
C MET A 163 9.42 -9.88 11.28
N PHE A 164 8.48 -9.00 11.60
CA PHE A 164 7.15 -9.03 11.00
C PHE A 164 6.58 -7.62 10.84
N ASP A 165 5.67 -7.52 9.88
CA ASP A 165 4.94 -6.29 9.58
C ASP A 165 3.73 -6.18 10.52
N LEU A 166 3.39 -4.99 10.98
CA LEU A 166 2.19 -4.77 11.79
C LEU A 166 1.12 -4.12 10.91
N LYS A 167 -0.09 -4.68 10.94
CA LYS A 167 -1.22 -4.15 10.17
C LYS A 167 -2.47 -4.12 11.02
N THR A 168 -3.36 -3.21 10.66
CA THR A 168 -4.66 -3.11 11.30
C THR A 168 -5.76 -3.34 10.28
N ARG A 169 -6.78 -4.09 10.67
CA ARG A 169 -7.93 -4.41 9.84
C ARG A 169 -9.20 -3.88 10.48
N ALA A 170 -9.72 -2.82 9.90
CA ALA A 170 -11.07 -2.37 10.24
C ALA A 170 -12.10 -3.39 9.70
N VAL A 171 -13.13 -3.66 10.48
CA VAL A 171 -14.24 -4.53 10.05
C VAL A 171 -14.96 -3.98 8.83
N VAL A 172 -15.64 -4.87 8.12
CA VAL A 172 -16.32 -4.59 6.85
C VAL A 172 -17.30 -3.41 6.94
N SER A 173 -17.97 -3.20 8.08
CA SER A 173 -18.86 -2.05 8.28
C SER A 173 -18.15 -0.70 8.12
N ILE A 174 -16.92 -0.58 8.61
CA ILE A 174 -16.10 0.61 8.50
C ILE A 174 -15.51 0.73 7.08
N ARG A 175 -15.00 -0.38 6.53
CA ARG A 175 -14.35 -0.38 5.21
C ARG A 175 -15.31 -0.01 4.07
N MET A 176 -16.58 -0.36 4.20
CA MET A 176 -17.60 -0.09 3.19
C MET A 176 -18.17 1.34 3.27
N ASP A 177 -17.92 2.05 4.37
CA ASP A 177 -18.31 3.45 4.55
C ASP A 177 -17.33 4.21 5.46
N THR A 178 -16.16 4.55 4.92
CA THR A 178 -15.11 5.24 5.69
C THR A 178 -15.45 6.70 6.00
N LYS A 179 -16.45 7.29 5.33
CA LYS A 179 -16.92 8.66 5.59
C LYS A 179 -17.87 8.68 6.77
N GLU A 180 -18.89 7.83 6.74
CA GLU A 180 -19.87 7.66 7.81
C GLU A 180 -19.48 6.52 8.77
N TYR A 181 -18.19 6.41 9.07
CA TYR A 181 -17.61 5.27 9.79
C TYR A 181 -18.23 5.09 11.18
N GLU A 182 -18.66 6.18 11.81
CA GLU A 182 -19.32 6.20 13.13
C GLU A 182 -20.58 5.33 13.17
N GLN A 183 -21.30 5.25 12.05
CA GLN A 183 -22.49 4.41 11.91
C GLN A 183 -22.13 2.92 12.00
N GLY A 184 -20.92 2.55 11.57
CA GLY A 184 -20.40 1.18 11.50
C GLY A 184 -19.63 0.70 12.74
N MET A 185 -19.34 1.58 13.71
CA MET A 185 -18.49 1.27 14.88
C MET A 185 -19.06 0.20 15.80
N GLY A 186 -20.37 -0.07 15.75
CA GLY A 186 -20.96 -1.11 16.59
C GLY A 186 -20.72 -2.53 16.10
N TYR A 187 -20.27 -2.72 14.86
CA TYR A 187 -20.00 -4.05 14.32
C TYR A 187 -18.74 -4.64 14.97
N GLU A 188 -18.81 -5.89 15.41
CA GLU A 188 -17.69 -6.62 16.01
C GLU A 188 -17.62 -8.04 15.45
N ILE A 189 -16.43 -8.65 15.51
CA ILE A 189 -16.29 -10.08 15.27
C ILE A 189 -16.79 -10.82 16.51
N ARG A 190 -17.87 -11.58 16.38
CA ARG A 190 -18.52 -12.35 17.45
C ARG A 190 -18.29 -13.85 17.33
N GLY A 191 -17.95 -14.34 16.15
CA GLY A 191 -17.75 -15.75 15.87
C GLY A 191 -16.56 -16.02 14.96
N ARG A 192 -16.14 -17.29 14.91
CA ARG A 192 -15.09 -17.72 13.96
C ARG A 192 -15.63 -17.87 12.54
N HIS A 193 -16.84 -18.40 12.40
CA HIS A 193 -17.44 -18.79 11.13
C HIS A 193 -18.68 -17.96 10.82
N GLY A 194 -19.00 -17.79 9.54
CA GLY A 194 -20.21 -17.11 9.05
C GLY A 194 -19.92 -15.96 8.10
N GLU A 195 -20.96 -15.38 7.49
CA GLU A 195 -20.83 -14.30 6.49
C GLU A 195 -20.69 -12.90 7.13
N TYR A 196 -21.21 -12.74 8.35
CA TYR A 196 -21.22 -11.48 9.11
C TYR A 196 -20.77 -11.71 10.55
N GLU A 197 -20.28 -10.65 11.19
CA GLU A 197 -19.76 -10.64 12.56
C GLU A 197 -18.78 -11.80 12.81
N SER A 198 -18.00 -12.15 11.79
CA SER A 198 -17.16 -13.35 11.79
C SER A 198 -15.72 -13.07 11.38
N PHE A 199 -14.82 -13.86 11.93
CA PHE A 199 -13.42 -13.88 11.51
C PHE A 199 -13.27 -14.31 10.04
N GLU A 200 -13.98 -15.36 9.62
CA GLU A 200 -13.95 -15.86 8.24
C GLU A 200 -14.28 -14.78 7.21
N ARG A 201 -15.24 -13.89 7.49
CA ARG A 201 -15.57 -12.78 6.59
C ARG A 201 -14.39 -11.84 6.41
N GLU A 202 -13.78 -11.41 7.52
CA GLU A 202 -12.66 -10.48 7.46
C GLU A 202 -11.44 -11.11 6.78
N TYR A 203 -11.19 -12.39 7.05
CA TYR A 203 -10.11 -13.16 6.44
C TYR A 203 -10.32 -13.36 4.93
N TYR A 204 -11.52 -13.74 4.48
CA TYR A 204 -11.87 -13.82 3.06
C TYR A 204 -11.66 -12.48 2.33
N ASP A 205 -12.13 -11.38 2.92
CA ASP A 205 -11.93 -10.05 2.35
C ASP A 205 -10.44 -9.65 2.37
N MET A 206 -9.62 -10.18 3.28
CA MET A 206 -8.17 -9.95 3.30
C MET A 206 -7.45 -10.72 2.19
N ILE A 207 -7.81 -11.99 1.96
CA ILE A 207 -7.28 -12.78 0.83
C ILE A 207 -7.48 -12.00 -0.48
N ARG A 208 -8.70 -11.49 -0.70
CA ARG A 208 -9.06 -10.79 -1.95
C ARG A 208 -8.48 -9.40 -2.13
N ALA A 209 -8.17 -8.69 -1.04
CA ALA A 209 -7.89 -7.25 -1.09
C ALA A 209 -6.56 -6.82 -0.46
N ALA A 210 -5.89 -7.70 0.27
CA ALA A 210 -4.70 -7.33 1.04
C ALA A 210 -3.53 -8.31 0.87
N PHE A 211 -3.80 -9.62 0.81
CA PHE A 211 -2.74 -10.65 0.85
C PHE A 211 -1.69 -10.51 -0.23
N LEU A 212 -2.07 -10.18 -1.47
CA LEU A 212 -1.09 -9.94 -2.53
C LEU A 212 -0.12 -8.82 -2.15
N LYS A 213 -0.64 -7.69 -1.66
CA LYS A 213 0.19 -6.56 -1.21
C LYS A 213 1.09 -6.97 -0.04
N TYR A 214 0.52 -7.64 0.95
CA TYR A 214 1.19 -8.09 2.15
C TYR A 214 2.33 -9.07 1.85
N SER A 215 2.08 -10.08 1.01
CA SER A 215 3.10 -11.06 0.60
C SER A 215 4.29 -10.39 -0.09
N LEU A 216 4.04 -9.39 -0.95
CA LEU A 216 5.08 -8.62 -1.63
C LEU A 216 5.88 -7.75 -0.64
N GLN A 217 5.21 -7.11 0.32
CA GLN A 217 5.85 -6.31 1.36
C GLN A 217 6.75 -7.16 2.26
N VAL A 218 6.25 -8.31 2.71
CA VAL A 218 6.99 -9.27 3.53
C VAL A 218 8.23 -9.78 2.80
N ARG A 219 8.12 -10.13 1.52
CA ARG A 219 9.25 -10.56 0.69
C ARG A 219 10.30 -9.47 0.49
N MET A 220 9.88 -8.25 0.14
CA MET A 220 10.80 -7.13 -0.06
C MET A 220 11.52 -6.75 1.24
N GLY A 221 10.78 -6.76 2.36
CA GLY A 221 11.30 -6.41 3.69
C GLY A 221 12.06 -7.53 4.39
N ARG A 222 12.08 -8.74 3.81
CA ARG A 222 12.67 -9.95 4.41
C ARG A 222 12.08 -10.26 5.80
N MET A 223 10.76 -10.14 5.89
CA MET A 223 9.97 -10.43 7.08
C MET A 223 9.41 -11.86 7.01
N ASP A 224 8.96 -12.41 8.13
CA ASP A 224 8.42 -13.78 8.21
C ASP A 224 6.89 -13.83 8.07
N GLY A 225 6.21 -12.70 8.27
CA GLY A 225 4.75 -12.61 8.19
C GLY A 225 4.21 -11.24 8.60
N ILE A 226 2.90 -11.19 8.84
CA ILE A 226 2.19 -9.99 9.26
C ILE A 226 1.36 -10.27 10.51
N PHE A 227 1.41 -9.36 11.46
CA PHE A 227 0.52 -9.35 12.61
C PHE A 227 -0.62 -8.37 12.39
N VAL A 228 -1.86 -8.86 12.42
CA VAL A 228 -3.08 -8.09 12.12
C VAL A 228 -3.89 -7.87 13.39
N ALA A 229 -4.18 -6.61 13.71
CA ALA A 229 -5.13 -6.23 14.75
C ALA A 229 -6.50 -5.90 14.15
N PHE A 230 -7.55 -6.61 14.55
CA PHE A 230 -8.92 -6.39 14.10
C PHE A 230 -9.64 -5.38 15.00
N HIS A 231 -10.26 -4.38 14.38
CA HIS A 231 -10.88 -3.27 15.11
C HIS A 231 -12.12 -2.70 14.40
N ASN A 232 -12.92 -1.93 15.13
CA ASN A 232 -14.07 -1.16 14.60
C ASN A 232 -13.90 0.34 14.82
N THR A 233 -12.65 0.80 14.81
CA THR A 233 -12.17 2.17 15.17
C THR A 233 -12.37 2.56 16.63
N GLN A 234 -13.26 1.91 17.38
CA GLN A 234 -13.49 2.17 18.80
C GLN A 234 -12.78 1.16 19.71
N ARG A 235 -12.71 -0.11 19.29
CA ARG A 235 -12.12 -1.22 20.07
C ARG A 235 -11.32 -2.14 19.16
N ILE A 236 -10.26 -2.71 19.73
CA ILE A 236 -9.58 -3.90 19.19
C ILE A 236 -10.22 -5.12 19.85
N PHE A 237 -10.56 -6.14 19.08
CA PHE A 237 -11.22 -7.35 19.60
C PHE A 237 -10.58 -8.65 19.11
N GLY A 238 -9.49 -8.57 18.35
CA GLY A 238 -8.75 -9.77 17.95
C GLY A 238 -7.41 -9.45 17.32
N PHE A 239 -6.53 -10.43 17.40
CA PHE A 239 -5.22 -10.41 16.76
C PHE A 239 -5.00 -11.70 15.99
N GLN A 240 -4.28 -11.62 14.88
CA GLN A 240 -3.87 -12.78 14.10
C GLN A 240 -2.47 -12.56 13.56
N TYR A 241 -1.59 -13.55 13.73
CA TYR A 241 -0.37 -13.64 12.94
C TYR A 241 -0.63 -14.45 11.68
N ILE A 242 -0.22 -13.93 10.52
CA ILE A 242 -0.38 -14.56 9.21
C ILE A 242 1.02 -14.71 8.62
N SER A 243 1.46 -15.96 8.49
CA SER A 243 2.78 -16.28 7.94
C SER A 243 2.85 -16.03 6.42
N LEU A 244 4.07 -15.89 5.89
CA LEU A 244 4.27 -15.85 4.44
C LEU A 244 3.72 -17.09 3.73
N SER A 245 3.92 -18.28 4.29
CA SER A 245 3.40 -19.55 3.76
C SER A 245 1.87 -19.60 3.74
N GLU A 246 1.21 -19.04 4.75
CA GLU A 246 -0.25 -18.96 4.79
C GLU A 246 -0.80 -18.00 3.73
N MET A 247 -0.13 -16.86 3.50
CA MET A 247 -0.47 -15.97 2.39
C MET A 247 -0.28 -16.66 1.04
N ASP A 248 0.81 -17.42 0.87
CA ASP A 248 1.08 -18.17 -0.35
C ASP A 248 0.08 -19.30 -0.59
N TYR A 249 -0.42 -19.95 0.46
CA TYR A 249 -1.49 -20.93 0.30
C TYR A 249 -2.74 -20.29 -0.30
N ALA A 250 -3.08 -19.09 0.15
CA ALA A 250 -4.23 -18.34 -0.35
C ALA A 250 -4.01 -17.70 -1.74
N LEU A 251 -2.77 -17.34 -2.10
CA LEU A 251 -2.45 -16.67 -3.38
C LEU A 251 -2.01 -17.63 -4.49
N HIS A 252 -1.29 -18.69 -4.15
CA HIS A 252 -0.65 -19.63 -5.07
C HIS A 252 -1.21 -21.06 -4.97
N GLY A 253 -1.91 -21.39 -3.89
CA GLY A 253 -2.52 -22.70 -3.68
C GLY A 253 -1.64 -23.69 -2.92
N THR A 254 -0.48 -23.26 -2.41
CA THR A 254 0.49 -24.09 -1.69
C THR A 254 1.15 -23.30 -0.56
N GLU A 255 1.48 -23.96 0.55
CA GLU A 255 2.25 -23.36 1.66
C GLU A 255 3.75 -23.26 1.33
N ASP A 256 4.22 -23.96 0.30
CA ASP A 256 5.60 -23.83 -0.18
C ASP A 256 5.81 -22.47 -0.87
N THR A 257 6.71 -21.66 -0.31
CA THR A 257 6.96 -20.30 -0.78
C THR A 257 7.69 -20.22 -2.12
N THR A 258 8.12 -21.35 -2.68
CA THR A 258 8.95 -21.41 -3.90
C THR A 258 8.29 -20.71 -5.10
N ILE A 259 6.97 -20.88 -5.28
CA ILE A 259 6.21 -20.18 -6.34
C ILE A 259 6.25 -18.67 -6.11
N GLY A 260 5.82 -18.20 -4.94
CA GLY A 260 5.72 -16.78 -4.65
C GLY A 260 7.08 -16.08 -4.65
N ASP A 261 8.14 -16.75 -4.16
CA ASP A 261 9.50 -16.22 -4.14
C ASP A 261 10.09 -16.09 -5.54
N SER A 262 9.85 -17.08 -6.40
CA SER A 262 10.27 -17.05 -7.79
C SER A 262 9.50 -16.00 -8.59
N GLU A 263 8.19 -15.93 -8.40
CA GLU A 263 7.32 -14.95 -9.06
C GLU A 263 7.70 -13.51 -8.68
N PHE A 264 7.99 -13.27 -7.41
CA PHE A 264 8.44 -11.96 -6.91
C PHE A 264 9.75 -11.51 -7.59
N LYS A 265 10.74 -12.42 -7.68
CA LYS A 265 12.02 -12.13 -8.35
C LYS A 265 11.83 -11.87 -9.84
N LEU A 266 11.02 -12.69 -10.52
CA LEU A 266 10.68 -12.52 -11.94
C LEU A 266 9.92 -11.20 -12.18
N SER A 267 9.03 -10.81 -11.28
CA SER A 267 8.29 -9.55 -11.35
C SER A 267 9.22 -8.35 -11.29
N LEU A 268 10.20 -8.37 -10.38
CA LEU A 268 11.20 -7.31 -10.26
C LEU A 268 12.14 -7.24 -11.47
N GLU A 269 12.57 -8.38 -12.00
CA GLU A 269 13.38 -8.43 -13.22
C GLU A 269 12.61 -7.83 -14.41
N LEU A 270 11.35 -8.22 -14.62
CA LEU A 270 10.51 -7.66 -15.67
C LEU A 270 10.27 -6.15 -15.48
N LEU A 271 10.06 -5.70 -14.24
CA LEU A 271 9.98 -4.28 -13.93
C LEU A 271 11.30 -3.56 -14.28
N ASN A 272 12.47 -4.11 -13.95
CA ASN A 272 13.78 -3.56 -14.33
C ASN A 272 13.84 -3.30 -15.84
N ARG A 273 13.48 -4.31 -16.65
CA ARG A 273 13.49 -4.21 -18.12
C ARG A 273 12.55 -3.14 -18.64
N VAL A 274 11.38 -3.00 -18.04
CA VAL A 274 10.41 -1.95 -18.37
C VAL A 274 10.96 -0.57 -18.04
N LEU A 275 11.52 -0.38 -16.85
CA LEU A 275 12.10 0.90 -16.44
C LEU A 275 13.34 1.24 -17.26
N ASP A 276 14.17 0.27 -17.63
CA ASP A 276 15.33 0.47 -18.50
C ASP A 276 14.93 1.01 -19.85
N LYS A 277 13.91 0.40 -20.46
CA LYS A 277 13.38 0.86 -21.75
C LYS A 277 12.78 2.26 -21.66
N ALA A 278 12.05 2.56 -20.59
CA ALA A 278 11.47 3.88 -20.38
C ALA A 278 12.55 4.97 -20.16
N THR A 279 13.53 4.70 -19.31
CA THR A 279 14.64 5.62 -19.01
C THR A 279 15.64 5.75 -20.16
N ALA A 280 15.78 4.74 -21.03
CA ALA A 280 16.57 4.85 -22.25
C ALA A 280 15.91 5.78 -23.29
N LYS A 281 14.56 5.77 -23.39
CA LYS A 281 13.83 6.67 -24.28
C LYS A 281 13.79 8.11 -23.75
N TYR A 282 13.67 8.26 -22.43
CA TYR A 282 13.59 9.55 -21.75
C TYR A 282 14.70 9.65 -20.67
N PRO A 283 15.97 9.82 -21.09
CA PRO A 283 17.09 9.89 -20.15
C PRO A 283 16.99 11.11 -19.25
N GLU A 284 17.35 10.94 -17.98
CA GLU A 284 17.44 12.00 -16.96
C GLU A 284 16.14 12.80 -16.74
N LYS A 285 14.99 12.23 -17.14
CA LYS A 285 13.66 12.82 -16.92
C LYS A 285 12.86 12.02 -15.91
N SER A 286 12.08 12.72 -15.09
CA SER A 286 11.06 12.10 -14.26
C SER A 286 9.90 11.59 -15.12
N LEU A 287 9.39 10.40 -14.82
CA LEU A 287 8.35 9.73 -15.60
C LEU A 287 7.15 9.39 -14.73
N ARG A 288 5.95 9.47 -15.28
CA ARG A 288 4.75 8.85 -14.72
C ARG A 288 4.45 7.57 -15.50
N LEU A 289 4.50 6.44 -14.80
CA LEU A 289 4.24 5.14 -15.40
C LEU A 289 2.88 4.59 -14.98
N HIS A 290 2.19 3.97 -15.93
CA HIS A 290 0.94 3.25 -15.69
C HIS A 290 1.08 1.79 -16.11
N PHE A 291 0.54 0.87 -15.32
CA PHE A 291 0.56 -0.56 -15.57
C PHE A 291 -0.87 -1.12 -15.55
N GLU A 292 -1.23 -1.89 -16.56
CA GLU A 292 -2.52 -2.59 -16.61
C GLU A 292 -2.38 -3.96 -17.28
N THR A 293 -2.45 -5.02 -16.46
CA THR A 293 -2.64 -6.39 -16.96
C THR A 293 -4.09 -6.57 -17.44
N ARG A 294 -4.26 -7.22 -18.59
CA ARG A 294 -5.54 -7.57 -19.21
C ARG A 294 -5.70 -9.10 -19.26
N GLY A 295 -6.92 -9.63 -19.35
CA GLY A 295 -7.18 -11.05 -19.06
C GLY A 295 -8.28 -11.74 -19.89
N ASP A 296 -8.40 -11.44 -21.19
CA ASP A 296 -9.55 -11.93 -21.97
C ASP A 296 -9.31 -13.33 -22.62
N GLU A 297 -8.10 -13.64 -23.12
CA GLU A 297 -7.73 -14.99 -23.61
C GLU A 297 -6.26 -15.31 -23.32
N THR A 298 -5.34 -14.48 -23.82
CA THR A 298 -3.92 -14.51 -23.47
C THR A 298 -3.59 -13.26 -22.68
N PRO A 299 -3.31 -13.37 -21.37
CA PRO A 299 -2.88 -12.25 -20.55
C PRO A 299 -1.69 -11.50 -21.13
N PHE A 300 -1.80 -10.18 -21.14
CA PHE A 300 -0.74 -9.25 -21.52
C PHE A 300 -0.85 -8.00 -20.65
N MET A 301 0.19 -7.19 -20.59
CA MET A 301 0.21 -5.96 -19.82
C MET A 301 0.44 -4.75 -20.73
N TYR A 302 -0.40 -3.73 -20.57
CA TYR A 302 -0.10 -2.39 -21.07
C TYR A 302 0.81 -1.66 -20.09
N ILE A 303 1.84 -1.02 -20.62
CA ILE A 303 2.70 -0.09 -19.87
C ILE A 303 2.76 1.23 -20.62
N PHE A 304 2.54 2.34 -19.92
CA PHE A 304 2.71 3.68 -20.45
C PHE A 304 3.76 4.42 -19.63
N ALA A 305 4.64 5.18 -20.28
CA ALA A 305 5.56 6.09 -19.62
C ALA A 305 5.46 7.48 -20.27
N GLU A 306 5.04 8.46 -19.48
CA GLU A 306 4.91 9.85 -19.84
C GLU A 306 6.03 10.64 -19.13
N PRO A 307 6.88 11.40 -19.83
CA PRO A 307 7.81 12.31 -19.19
C PRO A 307 7.04 13.45 -18.53
N MET A 308 7.44 13.81 -17.31
CA MET A 308 6.80 14.84 -16.51
C MET A 308 7.83 15.74 -15.85
N GLU A 309 7.54 17.03 -15.82
CA GLU A 309 8.32 18.01 -15.06
C GLU A 309 7.96 17.92 -13.57
N GLU A 310 8.90 18.30 -12.70
CA GLU A 310 8.74 18.15 -11.24
C GLU A 310 7.54 18.97 -10.70
N GLU A 311 7.25 20.13 -11.27
CA GLU A 311 6.11 20.97 -10.92
C GLU A 311 4.78 20.25 -11.22
N GLN A 312 4.70 19.52 -12.34
CA GLN A 312 3.50 18.76 -12.70
C GLN A 312 3.30 17.57 -11.76
N ILE A 313 4.38 16.88 -11.40
CA ILE A 313 4.36 15.79 -10.43
C ILE A 313 3.87 16.33 -9.07
N GLN A 314 4.40 17.47 -8.63
CA GLN A 314 4.02 18.10 -7.38
C GLN A 314 2.55 18.51 -7.38
N ALA A 315 2.06 19.14 -8.45
CA ALA A 315 0.65 19.52 -8.59
C ALA A 315 -0.28 18.31 -8.47
N ILE A 316 0.06 17.17 -9.09
CA ILE A 316 -0.72 15.93 -8.97
C ILE A 316 -0.68 15.40 -7.53
N GLN A 317 0.49 15.34 -6.91
CA GLN A 317 0.68 14.84 -5.55
C GLN A 317 0.01 15.71 -4.48
N GLU A 318 -0.17 17.00 -4.75
CA GLU A 318 -0.76 17.97 -3.83
C GLU A 318 -2.25 18.22 -4.05
N SER A 319 -2.82 17.75 -5.16
CA SER A 319 -4.21 17.97 -5.57
C SER A 319 -5.25 17.69 -4.47
N ASN A 320 -5.09 16.59 -3.72
CA ASN A 320 -5.99 16.21 -2.63
C ASN A 320 -5.44 16.52 -1.23
N LYS A 321 -4.22 17.07 -1.13
CA LYS A 321 -3.53 17.24 0.16
C LYS A 321 -4.28 18.20 1.08
N ALA A 322 -4.87 19.27 0.55
CA ALA A 322 -5.67 20.20 1.33
C ALA A 322 -6.93 19.53 1.94
N ALA A 323 -7.67 18.75 1.14
CA ALA A 323 -8.83 18.02 1.62
C ALA A 323 -8.45 16.93 2.64
N VAL A 324 -7.29 16.29 2.47
CA VAL A 324 -6.73 15.34 3.45
C VAL A 324 -6.42 16.03 4.77
N LEU A 325 -5.73 17.18 4.73
CA LEU A 325 -5.39 17.95 5.93
C LEU A 325 -6.63 18.46 6.66
N GLU A 326 -7.64 18.97 5.93
CA GLU A 326 -8.90 19.42 6.52
C GLU A 326 -9.65 18.28 7.22
N PHE A 327 -9.73 17.12 6.58
CA PHE A 327 -10.33 15.93 7.19
C PHE A 327 -9.56 15.49 8.44
N GLU A 328 -8.22 15.45 8.38
CA GLU A 328 -7.37 15.12 9.53
C GLU A 328 -7.58 16.09 10.70
N GLN A 329 -7.70 17.39 10.44
CA GLN A 329 -7.98 18.41 11.46
C GLN A 329 -9.35 18.19 12.12
N ASN A 330 -10.38 17.93 11.30
CA ASN A 330 -11.74 17.71 11.78
C ASN A 330 -11.84 16.46 12.67
N VAL A 331 -11.20 15.35 12.27
CA VAL A 331 -11.29 14.10 13.04
C VAL A 331 -10.42 14.12 14.30
N LEU A 332 -9.23 14.73 14.25
CA LEU A 332 -8.35 14.81 15.43
C LEU A 332 -8.82 15.90 16.42
N GLY A 333 -9.77 16.75 16.01
CA GLY A 333 -10.21 17.92 16.76
C GLY A 333 -9.04 18.82 17.15
N MET A 334 -7.97 18.84 16.35
CA MET A 334 -6.84 19.74 16.57
C MET A 334 -7.34 21.15 16.28
N THR A 335 -7.69 21.90 17.33
CA THR A 335 -7.94 23.34 17.21
C THR A 335 -6.74 23.98 16.56
N THR A 336 -7.02 24.74 15.50
CA THR A 336 -6.14 25.65 14.76
C THR A 336 -4.78 25.86 15.41
N LYS A 337 -3.72 25.41 14.72
CA LYS A 337 -2.43 26.09 14.82
C LYS A 337 -2.73 27.59 14.75
N THR A 338 -2.17 28.36 15.67
CA THR A 338 -2.39 29.80 15.69
C THR A 338 -2.01 30.39 14.34
N ASP A 339 -2.64 31.49 13.92
CA ASP A 339 -2.29 32.16 12.68
C ASP A 339 -0.77 32.45 12.61
N GLU A 340 -0.12 32.63 13.76
CA GLU A 340 1.33 32.77 13.92
C GLU A 340 2.11 31.50 13.53
N GLU A 341 1.72 30.30 13.96
CA GLU A 341 2.37 29.03 13.61
C GLU A 341 2.15 28.67 12.12
N ILE A 342 0.98 28.98 11.57
CA ILE A 342 0.71 28.85 10.13
C ILE A 342 1.55 29.86 9.33
N LEU A 343 1.72 31.08 9.85
CA LEU A 343 2.57 32.10 9.23
C LEU A 343 4.06 31.74 9.32
N GLU A 344 4.47 31.02 10.36
CA GLU A 344 5.85 30.59 10.59
C GLU A 344 6.20 29.36 9.73
N GLU A 345 5.28 28.41 9.56
CA GLU A 345 5.41 27.34 8.57
C GLU A 345 5.34 27.86 7.12
N LYS A 346 4.48 28.85 6.83
CA LYS A 346 4.47 29.54 5.53
C LYS A 346 5.74 30.33 5.31
N LYS A 347 6.27 31.03 6.32
CA LYS A 347 7.57 31.72 6.25
C LYS A 347 8.69 30.73 6.01
N ASN A 348 8.74 29.60 6.71
CA ASN A 348 9.80 28.60 6.53
C ASN A 348 9.70 27.94 5.13
N ALA A 349 8.50 27.62 4.65
CA ALA A 349 8.29 27.16 3.28
C ALA A 349 8.63 28.24 2.22
N GLU A 350 8.34 29.51 2.52
CA GLU A 350 8.75 30.65 1.68
C GLU A 350 10.27 30.85 1.71
N TRP A 351 10.94 30.71 2.86
CA TRP A 351 12.40 30.80 3.03
C TRP A 351 13.14 29.66 2.31
N ASP A 352 12.58 28.45 2.31
CA ASP A 352 13.10 27.33 1.51
C ASP A 352 12.89 27.58 0.01
N SER A 353 11.72 28.10 -0.40
CA SER A 353 11.48 28.50 -1.79
C SER A 353 12.32 29.71 -2.23
N LEU A 354 12.68 30.60 -1.30
CA LEU A 354 13.55 31.77 -1.50
C LEU A 354 15.01 31.35 -1.61
N ARG A 355 15.47 30.35 -0.85
CA ARG A 355 16.80 29.75 -1.02
C ARG A 355 16.97 29.13 -2.41
N THR A 356 15.96 28.39 -2.90
CA THR A 356 15.97 27.85 -4.28
C THR A 356 15.93 28.96 -5.33
N LYS A 357 15.16 30.04 -5.10
CA LYS A 357 15.06 31.19 -6.03
C LYS A 357 16.27 32.12 -6.01
N VAL A 358 17.10 32.12 -4.97
CA VAL A 358 18.32 32.96 -4.86
C VAL A 358 19.50 32.35 -5.62
N GLU A 359 19.54 31.02 -5.79
CA GLU A 359 20.54 30.35 -6.65
C GLU A 359 20.23 30.48 -8.16
N GLU A 360 18.96 30.67 -8.54
CA GLU A 360 18.55 30.83 -9.95
C GLU A 360 18.46 32.28 -10.46
N LYS A 361 18.52 33.30 -9.58
CA LYS A 361 18.37 34.73 -9.96
C LYS A 361 19.68 35.47 -10.25
N ALA A 362 20.72 34.76 -10.68
CA ALA A 362 21.92 35.34 -11.27
C ALA A 362 21.90 35.25 -12.81
N LEU A 363 20.81 35.64 -13.47
CA LEU A 363 20.76 36.15 -14.85
C LEU A 363 19.32 36.67 -15.13
N SER A 364 19.24 37.88 -15.66
CA SER A 364 18.12 38.84 -15.56
C SER A 364 16.87 38.58 -16.43
N THR A 365 15.71 38.76 -15.79
CA THR A 365 14.44 39.49 -16.12
C THR A 365 14.36 40.23 -17.49
N GLU A 366 13.26 40.25 -18.27
CA GLU A 366 11.92 40.89 -18.05
C GLU A 366 10.85 40.47 -19.11
N GLN A 367 9.62 40.08 -18.68
CA GLN A 367 8.26 40.69 -18.84
C GLN A 367 7.52 40.53 -20.20
N ALA A 368 6.37 39.81 -20.27
CA ALA A 368 4.95 40.16 -20.02
C ALA A 368 4.20 40.38 -21.38
N ASP A 369 2.92 40.11 -21.66
CA ASP A 369 1.68 39.90 -20.90
C ASP A 369 0.55 39.33 -21.84
N ALA A 370 -0.56 38.81 -21.27
CA ALA A 370 -1.97 38.72 -21.75
C ALA A 370 -2.31 38.02 -23.12
N THR A 371 -3.44 37.33 -23.41
CA THR A 371 -4.76 37.09 -22.79
C THR A 371 -5.50 35.96 -23.56
N THR A 372 -6.42 35.28 -22.85
CA THR A 372 -7.65 34.53 -23.24
C THR A 372 -8.08 34.39 -24.72
N GLU A 373 -8.45 33.17 -25.15
CA GLU A 373 -9.86 32.75 -25.35
C GLU A 373 -9.99 31.28 -25.83
N THR A 374 -11.15 30.72 -25.51
CA THR A 374 -11.65 29.35 -25.67
C THR A 374 -11.63 28.80 -27.10
N SER A 375 -11.24 27.53 -27.24
CA SER A 375 -11.74 26.61 -28.27
C SER A 375 -11.66 25.17 -27.77
N GLU A 376 -12.62 24.35 -28.18
CA GLU A 376 -12.74 22.92 -27.88
C GLU A 376 -11.43 22.18 -28.20
N ALA A 377 -10.63 21.93 -27.17
CA ALA A 377 -9.29 21.38 -27.35
C ALA A 377 -9.37 19.87 -27.57
N ALA A 378 -9.00 19.43 -28.78
CA ALA A 378 -8.39 18.13 -28.96
C ALA A 378 -7.29 17.98 -27.90
N SER A 379 -7.35 16.91 -27.10
CA SER A 379 -6.37 16.64 -26.04
C SER A 379 -4.95 16.87 -26.58
N PRO A 380 -4.09 17.61 -25.87
CA PRO A 380 -2.73 17.84 -26.34
C PRO A 380 -2.06 16.50 -26.63
N LYS A 381 -1.33 16.39 -27.74
CA LYS A 381 -0.57 15.19 -28.10
C LYS A 381 0.49 14.94 -27.03
N VAL A 382 0.16 14.11 -26.04
CA VAL A 382 1.09 13.69 -25.00
C VAL A 382 2.13 12.77 -25.64
N ASP A 383 3.41 13.16 -25.55
CA ASP A 383 4.53 12.28 -25.91
C ASP A 383 4.58 11.15 -24.87
N VAL A 384 4.01 9.99 -25.24
CA VAL A 384 3.92 8.82 -24.36
C VAL A 384 4.60 7.63 -25.01
N LEU A 385 5.47 6.96 -24.27
CA LEU A 385 5.91 5.61 -24.60
C LEU A 385 4.82 4.63 -24.20
N ALA A 386 4.17 4.01 -25.18
CA ALA A 386 3.22 2.93 -24.95
C ALA A 386 3.84 1.58 -25.33
N MET A 387 3.75 0.62 -24.43
CA MET A 387 4.32 -0.72 -24.59
C MET A 387 3.28 -1.79 -24.25
N THR A 388 3.50 -2.95 -24.85
CA THR A 388 2.81 -4.21 -24.51
C THR A 388 3.84 -5.22 -24.06
N LEU A 389 3.58 -5.86 -22.93
CA LEU A 389 4.38 -6.95 -22.39
C LEU A 389 3.56 -8.25 -22.46
N THR A 390 4.11 -9.24 -23.14
CA THR A 390 3.58 -10.62 -23.17
C THR A 390 4.64 -11.58 -22.64
N ILE A 391 4.20 -12.73 -22.12
CA ILE A 391 5.09 -13.73 -21.54
C ILE A 391 4.74 -15.15 -22.01
N ARG A 392 5.69 -16.07 -21.84
CA ARG A 392 5.48 -17.53 -21.83
C ARG A 392 6.21 -18.14 -20.65
N ASN A 393 5.50 -18.91 -19.84
CA ASN A 393 6.07 -19.62 -18.70
C ASN A 393 6.69 -20.95 -19.14
N LYS A 394 7.84 -21.29 -18.57
CA LYS A 394 8.48 -22.59 -18.72
C LYS A 394 8.92 -23.16 -17.38
N ILE A 395 8.65 -24.43 -17.12
CA ILE A 395 9.24 -25.19 -16.01
C ILE A 395 10.11 -26.27 -16.60
N ASN A 396 11.38 -26.32 -16.19
CA ASN A 396 12.34 -27.33 -16.65
C ASN A 396 12.45 -27.43 -18.20
N GLY A 397 12.20 -26.32 -18.89
CA GLY A 397 12.26 -26.21 -20.35
C GLY A 397 10.93 -26.42 -21.08
N GLU A 398 9.90 -26.95 -20.41
CA GLU A 398 8.59 -27.20 -20.99
C GLU A 398 7.65 -26.01 -20.80
N TYR A 399 6.90 -25.66 -21.85
CA TYR A 399 5.91 -24.58 -21.79
C TYR A 399 4.70 -25.00 -20.97
N ILE A 400 4.30 -24.11 -20.08
CA ILE A 400 3.14 -24.27 -19.20
C ILE A 400 2.36 -22.96 -19.15
N GLU A 401 1.09 -23.01 -18.77
CA GLU A 401 0.28 -21.80 -18.56
C GLU A 401 0.83 -21.01 -17.36
N ARG A 402 0.94 -21.66 -16.21
CA ARG A 402 1.47 -21.11 -14.96
C ARG A 402 1.97 -22.22 -14.02
N PRO A 403 2.93 -21.95 -13.12
CA PRO A 403 3.37 -22.93 -12.13
C PRO A 403 2.25 -23.33 -11.17
N VAL A 404 2.06 -24.60 -10.86
CA VAL A 404 1.04 -25.04 -9.88
C VAL A 404 1.66 -25.83 -8.74
N ASP A 405 2.70 -26.59 -9.06
CA ASP A 405 3.49 -27.38 -8.13
C ASP A 405 4.97 -27.18 -8.49
N LEU A 406 5.58 -26.12 -7.93
CA LEU A 406 6.98 -25.75 -8.20
C LEU A 406 7.79 -26.02 -6.94
N HIS A 407 8.77 -26.90 -7.05
CA HIS A 407 9.69 -27.23 -5.96
C HIS A 407 11.03 -26.53 -6.14
N LYS A 408 11.86 -26.52 -5.09
CA LYS A 408 13.16 -25.81 -5.10
C LYS A 408 14.13 -26.26 -6.19
N ASP A 409 14.01 -27.51 -6.63
CA ASP A 409 14.86 -28.09 -7.67
C ASP A 409 14.33 -27.79 -9.09
N ASP A 410 13.09 -27.30 -9.21
CA ASP A 410 12.51 -26.92 -10.48
C ASP A 410 13.01 -25.54 -10.92
N LYS A 411 13.20 -25.40 -12.23
CA LYS A 411 13.61 -24.15 -12.85
C LYS A 411 12.44 -23.50 -13.58
N TRP A 412 11.84 -22.48 -12.95
CA TRP A 412 10.90 -21.59 -13.62
C TRP A 412 11.67 -20.52 -14.43
N THR A 413 11.42 -20.49 -15.73
CA THR A 413 11.93 -19.47 -16.66
C THR A 413 10.77 -18.79 -17.37
N VAL A 414 10.94 -17.50 -17.66
CA VAL A 414 9.93 -16.70 -18.36
C VAL A 414 10.56 -16.12 -19.60
N GLU A 415 9.99 -16.44 -20.76
CA GLU A 415 10.27 -15.72 -21.98
C GLU A 415 9.31 -14.53 -22.08
N TYR A 416 9.78 -13.36 -22.49
CA TYR A 416 8.95 -12.17 -22.58
C TYR A 416 9.20 -11.41 -23.88
N ALA A 417 8.18 -10.67 -24.33
CA ALA A 417 8.31 -9.70 -25.41
C ALA A 417 7.77 -8.35 -24.95
N LEU A 418 8.64 -7.33 -24.98
CA LEU A 418 8.31 -5.95 -24.62
C LEU A 418 8.31 -5.06 -25.88
N ALA A 419 7.15 -5.01 -26.55
CA ALA A 419 6.97 -4.33 -27.82
C ALA A 419 6.38 -2.92 -27.64
N GLU A 420 6.87 -1.96 -28.41
CA GLU A 420 6.29 -0.61 -28.46
C GLU A 420 5.07 -0.58 -29.36
N ILE A 421 4.11 0.29 -29.03
CA ILE A 421 2.96 0.59 -29.88
C ILE A 421 3.38 1.76 -30.79
N PRO A 422 3.64 1.53 -32.09
CA PRO A 422 4.33 2.50 -32.95
C PRO A 422 3.45 3.69 -33.35
N GLN A 423 2.13 3.51 -33.35
CA GLN A 423 1.17 4.53 -33.78
C GLN A 423 0.86 5.46 -32.61
N ALA A 424 1.36 6.70 -32.68
CA ALA A 424 1.20 7.70 -31.61
C ALA A 424 -0.28 7.93 -31.23
N GLU A 425 -1.18 8.05 -32.21
CA GLU A 425 -2.62 8.24 -31.94
C GLU A 425 -3.23 7.06 -31.19
N ARG A 426 -2.84 5.83 -31.57
CA ARG A 426 -3.28 4.61 -30.87
C ARG A 426 -2.71 4.55 -29.45
N ALA A 427 -1.44 4.94 -29.28
CA ALA A 427 -0.80 5.00 -27.98
C ALA A 427 -1.52 5.97 -27.04
N SER A 428 -1.81 7.20 -27.48
CA SER A 428 -2.56 8.18 -26.70
C SER A 428 -3.97 7.71 -26.37
N LEU A 429 -4.70 7.10 -27.32
CA LEU A 429 -6.05 6.59 -27.07
C LEU A 429 -6.06 5.48 -26.01
N LEU A 430 -5.12 4.54 -26.07
CA LEU A 430 -4.98 3.47 -25.09
C LEU A 430 -4.56 4.01 -23.72
N TYR A 431 -3.70 5.03 -23.70
CA TYR A 431 -3.27 5.69 -22.47
C TYR A 431 -4.46 6.37 -21.76
N GLU A 432 -5.22 7.19 -22.48
CA GLU A 432 -6.43 7.83 -21.94
C GLU A 432 -7.48 6.81 -21.47
N ALA A 433 -7.65 5.71 -22.20
CA ALA A 433 -8.54 4.63 -21.79
C ALA A 433 -8.07 3.97 -20.48
N THR A 434 -6.76 3.82 -20.28
CA THR A 434 -6.16 3.27 -19.06
C THR A 434 -6.36 4.22 -17.88
N LYS A 435 -6.10 5.52 -18.06
CA LYS A 435 -6.38 6.55 -17.04
C LYS A 435 -7.86 6.57 -16.65
N ARG A 436 -8.78 6.45 -17.61
CA ARG A 436 -10.22 6.36 -17.34
C ARG A 436 -10.59 5.12 -16.53
N ARG A 437 -10.03 3.95 -16.85
CA ARG A 437 -10.25 2.72 -16.07
C ARG A 437 -9.67 2.82 -14.66
N ARG A 438 -8.48 3.44 -14.53
CA ARG A 438 -7.87 3.77 -13.23
C ARG A 438 -8.79 4.64 -12.38
N PHE A 439 -9.26 5.75 -12.95
CA PHE A 439 -10.22 6.63 -12.31
C PHE A 439 -11.49 5.88 -11.88
N GLN A 440 -12.06 5.04 -12.74
CA GLN A 440 -13.25 4.25 -12.41
C GLN A 440 -13.01 3.22 -11.30
N ALA A 441 -11.81 2.63 -11.23
CA ALA A 441 -11.46 1.64 -10.20
C ALA A 441 -11.20 2.30 -8.84
N LEU A 442 -10.61 3.50 -8.82
CA LEU A 442 -10.26 4.23 -7.59
C LEU A 442 -11.34 5.20 -7.10
N SER A 443 -12.17 5.72 -8.01
CA SER A 443 -13.27 6.59 -7.62
C SER A 443 -14.27 5.79 -6.80
N ASN A 444 -14.61 6.33 -5.62
CA ASN A 444 -15.62 5.80 -4.70
C ASN A 444 -17.05 5.89 -5.27
N ALA A 445 -17.23 5.86 -6.59
CA ALA A 445 -18.53 5.79 -7.23
C ALA A 445 -19.13 4.42 -6.94
N LYS A 446 -19.74 4.29 -5.74
CA LYS A 446 -20.62 3.18 -5.39
C LYS A 446 -21.63 3.07 -6.52
N LYS A 447 -21.53 2.04 -7.34
CA LYS A 447 -22.62 1.71 -8.25
C LYS A 447 -23.79 1.33 -7.35
N GLU A 448 -24.76 2.23 -7.21
CA GLU A 448 -25.98 1.96 -6.48
C GLU A 448 -26.67 0.78 -7.15
N THR A 449 -26.63 -0.36 -6.48
CA THR A 449 -27.35 -1.57 -6.89
C THR A 449 -28.26 -1.96 -5.73
N PRO A 450 -29.42 -2.59 -6.00
CA PRO A 450 -30.29 -3.08 -4.93
C PRO A 450 -29.56 -4.00 -3.95
N TRP A 451 -28.62 -4.81 -4.43
CA TRP A 451 -27.78 -5.67 -3.60
C TRP A 451 -26.84 -4.86 -2.68
N ASN A 452 -26.11 -3.87 -3.22
CA ASN A 452 -25.26 -2.99 -2.41
C ASN A 452 -26.06 -2.27 -1.33
N ASN A 453 -27.28 -1.82 -1.66
CA ASN A 453 -28.15 -1.13 -0.71
C ASN A 453 -28.59 -2.05 0.42
N HIS A 454 -29.01 -3.28 0.11
CA HIS A 454 -29.40 -4.26 1.14
C HIS A 454 -28.21 -4.66 2.01
N PHE A 455 -27.04 -4.88 1.41
CA PHE A 455 -25.81 -5.21 2.13
C PHE A 455 -25.42 -4.10 3.11
N MET A 456 -25.43 -2.83 2.67
CA MET A 456 -25.16 -1.68 3.53
C MET A 456 -26.21 -1.52 4.64
N GLU A 457 -27.49 -1.73 4.33
CA GLU A 457 -28.57 -1.70 5.32
C GLU A 457 -28.37 -2.78 6.40
N ASN A 458 -27.99 -3.99 6.00
CA ASN A 458 -27.69 -5.08 6.94
C ASN A 458 -26.51 -4.75 7.85
N LEU A 459 -25.41 -4.21 7.29
CA LEU A 459 -24.25 -3.78 8.09
C LEU A 459 -24.63 -2.71 9.13
N ARG A 460 -25.49 -1.75 8.76
CA ARG A 460 -26.01 -0.74 9.70
C ARG A 460 -26.87 -1.37 10.80
N LYS A 461 -27.77 -2.31 10.43
CA LYS A 461 -28.60 -3.06 11.41
C LYS A 461 -27.74 -3.84 12.41
N LEU A 462 -26.72 -4.54 11.92
CA LEU A 462 -25.78 -5.28 12.77
C LEU A 462 -24.99 -4.33 13.68
N SER A 463 -24.55 -3.17 13.16
CA SER A 463 -23.85 -2.17 13.96
C SER A 463 -24.73 -1.59 15.07
N ILE A 464 -26.02 -1.34 14.83
CA ILE A 464 -26.96 -0.88 15.86
C ILE A 464 -27.12 -1.94 16.96
N LYS A 465 -27.41 -3.20 16.58
CA LYS A 465 -27.50 -4.32 17.54
C LYS A 465 -26.19 -4.55 18.30
N GLY A 466 -25.07 -4.32 17.63
CA GLY A 466 -23.73 -4.37 18.18
C GLY A 466 -23.54 -3.39 19.33
N ARG A 467 -23.92 -2.13 19.12
CA ARG A 467 -23.91 -1.08 20.15
C ARG A 467 -24.78 -1.44 21.36
N GLU A 468 -26.04 -1.81 21.13
CA GLU A 468 -26.98 -2.19 22.20
C GLU A 468 -26.43 -3.33 23.06
N TRP A 469 -25.86 -4.35 22.41
CA TRP A 469 -25.24 -5.46 23.12
C TRP A 469 -24.01 -5.02 23.93
N ARG A 470 -23.14 -4.17 23.37
CA ARG A 470 -21.93 -3.68 24.03
C ARG A 470 -22.23 -2.77 25.22
N GLU A 471 -23.29 -1.96 25.13
CA GLU A 471 -23.80 -1.20 26.28
C GLU A 471 -24.22 -2.13 27.43
N GLY A 472 -24.87 -3.26 27.10
CA GLY A 472 -25.19 -4.29 28.09
C GLY A 472 -23.95 -4.92 28.72
N GLN A 473 -22.95 -5.27 27.91
CA GLN A 473 -21.69 -5.85 28.39
C GLN A 473 -20.86 -4.87 29.24
N ASN A 474 -20.83 -3.58 28.89
CA ASN A 474 -20.13 -2.58 29.70
C ASN A 474 -20.70 -2.49 31.12
N LYS A 475 -22.03 -2.57 31.28
CA LYS A 475 -22.67 -2.59 32.60
C LYS A 475 -22.31 -3.84 33.41
N ILE A 476 -22.09 -4.97 32.74
CA ILE A 476 -21.63 -6.21 33.38
C ILE A 476 -20.18 -6.05 33.82
N ASP A 477 -19.29 -5.61 32.92
CA ASP A 477 -17.86 -5.41 33.21
C ASP A 477 -17.65 -4.41 34.37
N GLU A 478 -18.41 -3.31 34.39
CA GLU A 478 -18.41 -2.33 35.49
C GLU A 478 -18.87 -2.93 36.82
N ALA A 479 -19.84 -3.85 36.79
CA ALA A 479 -20.38 -4.50 37.98
C ALA A 479 -19.47 -5.61 38.51
N GLU A 480 -18.78 -6.35 37.64
CA GLU A 480 -17.88 -7.45 38.01
C GLU A 480 -16.49 -6.96 38.45
N GLY A 481 -16.10 -5.74 38.05
CA GLY A 481 -14.79 -5.16 38.36
C GLY A 481 -13.66 -5.76 37.50
N PRO A 482 -12.41 -5.28 37.63
CA PRO A 482 -11.31 -5.76 36.82
C PRO A 482 -11.06 -7.26 37.03
N PRO A 483 -10.68 -8.01 35.98
CA PRO A 483 -10.44 -9.44 36.07
C PRO A 483 -9.39 -9.74 37.15
N LYS A 484 -9.68 -10.73 38.01
CA LYS A 484 -8.74 -11.20 39.02
C LYS A 484 -7.59 -11.93 38.34
N VAL A 485 -6.38 -11.38 38.45
CA VAL A 485 -5.17 -11.97 37.87
C VAL A 485 -4.66 -13.09 38.78
N LEU A 486 -4.48 -14.28 38.23
CA LEU A 486 -3.68 -15.34 38.83
C LEU A 486 -2.31 -15.34 38.16
N GLU A 487 -1.27 -14.92 38.87
CA GLU A 487 0.10 -15.01 38.37
C GLU A 487 0.59 -16.45 38.46
N VAL A 488 0.82 -17.07 37.31
CA VAL A 488 1.57 -18.32 37.24
C VAL A 488 3.04 -17.94 37.13
N ASN A 489 3.81 -18.15 38.20
CA ASN A 489 5.26 -17.99 38.20
C ASN A 489 5.91 -19.03 37.25
N TYR A 490 5.98 -18.71 35.96
CA TYR A 490 6.73 -19.50 35.00
C TYR A 490 8.20 -19.08 35.09
N ALA A 491 8.97 -19.79 35.91
CA ALA A 491 10.43 -19.66 35.85
C ALA A 491 10.90 -20.21 34.50
N PRO A 492 11.55 -19.41 33.63
CA PRO A 492 12.08 -19.93 32.38
C PRO A 492 13.10 -21.03 32.68
N PRO A 493 13.13 -22.13 31.90
CA PRO A 493 14.14 -23.17 32.08
C PRO A 493 15.54 -22.55 31.93
N PRO A 494 16.53 -22.98 32.74
CA PRO A 494 17.88 -22.45 32.66
C PRO A 494 18.45 -22.68 31.25
N PRO A 495 19.27 -21.75 30.74
CA PRO A 495 19.87 -21.88 29.42
C PRO A 495 20.68 -23.16 29.34
N VAL A 496 20.41 -23.96 28.31
CA VAL A 496 21.19 -25.15 27.97
C VAL A 496 22.64 -24.69 27.74
N LYS A 497 23.55 -25.09 28.62
CA LYS A 497 24.98 -24.94 28.37
C LYS A 497 25.30 -25.73 27.11
N LYS A 498 25.81 -25.03 26.08
CA LYS A 498 26.53 -25.70 25.00
C LYS A 498 27.85 -26.17 25.60
N ASP A 499 27.97 -27.48 25.85
CA ASP A 499 29.25 -28.16 26.02
C ASP A 499 29.87 -28.47 24.66
#